data_AF-A0A7K9BNV8-F1
#
_entry.id   AF-A0A7K9BNV8-F1
#
_cell.length_a   1.000
_cell.length_b   1.000
_cell.length_c   1.000
_cell.angle_alpha   90.00
_cell.angle_beta   90.00
_cell.angle_gamma   90.00
#
_symmetry.space_group_name_H-M   'P 1'
#
loop_
_entity.id
_entity.type
_entity.pdbx_description
1 polymer ?
#
loop_
_entity_poly.entity_id
_entity_poly.type
_entity_poly.pdbx_seq_one_letter_code
_entity_poly.pdbx_strand_id
1 'polypeptide(L)'
;LHPVLSPDADSASPDAEVTGGTNGKGSPDGTPSPVLFLNSTGGSDSHRSTLQSVISGVGEMDIEKEDAPKKVDTQAKDLPYPDCPFLLLDVRDRDEYDQCHIVGAHSYPIATLSRTMNPYTNSVLEYKNAHGKIIIVYDNDERLASQAATTMCERGFENLFMLSGGLKVLAQKIPEGLITGSLPVSCQVTAPTGSARRKPSLKVSPTRAENKWRFSADDLQKIKYYLEEEHVPSDTASK
;
A
#
# COMPACT_ATOMS: atom_id res chain seq x y z
N LEU A 1 66.39 -19.68 -24.75
CA LEU A 1 67.07 -20.94 -24.39
C LEU A 1 66.03 -21.89 -23.80
N HIS A 2 65.45 -22.74 -24.64
CA HIS A 2 64.88 -24.06 -24.28
C HIS A 2 66.04 -24.97 -23.78
N PRO A 3 65.84 -26.19 -23.20
CA PRO A 3 64.73 -27.14 -23.47
C PRO A 3 64.22 -27.97 -22.23
N VAL A 4 62.97 -28.46 -22.16
CA VAL A 4 62.51 -29.84 -22.49
C VAL A 4 62.42 -30.77 -21.24
N LEU A 5 61.47 -31.71 -21.00
CA LEU A 5 60.64 -32.62 -21.80
C LEU A 5 59.41 -33.12 -20.97
N SER A 6 58.27 -33.40 -21.61
CA SER A 6 57.21 -34.36 -21.19
C SER A 6 57.69 -35.83 -21.35
N PRO A 7 56.93 -36.93 -21.06
CA PRO A 7 55.76 -37.41 -21.84
C PRO A 7 54.67 -38.17 -21.00
N ASP A 8 53.37 -38.09 -21.32
CA ASP A 8 52.48 -38.97 -22.14
C ASP A 8 51.74 -40.14 -21.44
N ALA A 9 50.52 -40.38 -21.98
CA ALA A 9 49.70 -41.60 -22.08
C ALA A 9 48.43 -41.67 -21.17
N ASP A 10 47.20 -41.46 -21.65
CA ASP A 10 46.36 -42.15 -22.68
C ASP A 10 45.47 -43.26 -22.06
N SER A 11 44.14 -43.10 -21.98
CA SER A 11 43.09 -43.79 -22.77
C SER A 11 41.95 -44.15 -21.77
N ALA A 12 40.65 -44.32 -22.04
CA ALA A 12 39.87 -44.64 -23.22
C ALA A 12 38.36 -44.30 -22.99
N SER A 13 37.64 -43.97 -24.07
CA SER A 13 36.18 -44.15 -24.24
C SER A 13 35.90 -45.58 -24.79
N PRO A 14 34.68 -46.16 -24.75
CA PRO A 14 33.67 -45.88 -25.79
C PRO A 14 32.16 -46.07 -25.44
N ASP A 15 31.34 -45.52 -26.34
CA ASP A 15 29.97 -45.80 -26.82
C ASP A 15 29.00 -46.81 -26.16
N ALA A 16 27.71 -46.43 -26.15
CA ALA A 16 26.59 -47.29 -26.57
C ALA A 16 25.29 -46.47 -26.86
N GLU A 17 24.91 -46.36 -28.14
CA GLU A 17 23.52 -46.22 -28.58
C GLU A 17 22.80 -47.59 -28.52
N VAL A 18 21.49 -47.61 -28.17
CA VAL A 18 20.56 -48.61 -28.72
C VAL A 18 19.09 -48.13 -28.69
N THR A 19 18.57 -48.03 -29.92
CA THR A 19 17.22 -48.15 -30.49
C THR A 19 16.03 -48.69 -29.68
N GLY A 20 14.81 -48.26 -30.07
CA GLY A 20 13.67 -49.17 -30.28
C GLY A 20 12.33 -48.74 -29.67
N GLY A 21 11.41 -48.22 -30.49
CA GLY A 21 10.04 -47.87 -30.08
C GLY A 21 9.05 -49.03 -30.09
N THR A 22 7.79 -48.78 -29.67
CA THR A 22 6.54 -49.30 -30.28
C THR A 22 5.29 -48.67 -29.64
N ASN A 23 4.38 -48.20 -30.51
CA ASN A 23 2.91 -48.30 -30.53
C ASN A 23 2.04 -48.08 -29.27
N GLY A 24 0.98 -47.29 -29.44
CA GLY A 24 -0.27 -47.57 -28.74
C GLY A 24 -1.38 -46.51 -28.78
N LYS A 25 -2.11 -46.46 -29.90
CA LYS A 25 -3.60 -46.39 -29.95
C LYS A 25 -4.25 -45.01 -29.80
N GLY A 26 -4.70 -44.48 -30.93
CA GLY A 26 -5.64 -43.36 -31.02
C GLY A 26 -7.07 -43.74 -30.65
N SER A 27 -7.91 -42.70 -30.58
CA SER A 27 -9.36 -42.77 -30.75
C SER A 27 -9.92 -41.38 -31.11
N PRO A 28 -11.12 -41.33 -31.73
CA PRO A 28 -11.47 -40.32 -32.72
C PRO A 28 -12.49 -39.28 -32.23
N ASP A 29 -12.61 -38.24 -33.05
CA ASP A 29 -13.66 -37.23 -33.07
C ASP A 29 -15.04 -37.85 -33.39
N GLY A 30 -16.12 -37.31 -32.81
CA GLY A 30 -17.49 -37.64 -33.22
C GLY A 30 -18.54 -37.73 -32.10
N THR A 31 -19.27 -36.64 -31.86
CA THR A 31 -20.64 -36.64 -31.29
C THR A 31 -21.65 -37.26 -32.27
N PRO A 32 -22.74 -37.91 -31.79
CA PRO A 32 -23.97 -37.15 -31.53
C PRO A 32 -24.78 -37.57 -30.27
N SER A 33 -25.39 -36.53 -29.69
CA SER A 33 -26.62 -36.43 -28.87
C SER A 33 -27.10 -37.60 -27.98
N PRO A 34 -27.26 -37.37 -26.65
CA PRO A 34 -28.00 -38.27 -25.77
C PRO A 34 -29.50 -37.99 -25.78
N VAL A 35 -30.25 -39.09 -25.73
CA VAL A 35 -31.70 -39.19 -25.64
C VAL A 35 -32.18 -38.63 -24.29
N LEU A 36 -33.28 -37.89 -24.34
CA LEU A 36 -34.00 -37.29 -23.22
C LEU A 36 -34.44 -38.33 -22.18
N PHE A 37 -34.52 -37.90 -20.92
CA PHE A 37 -35.71 -37.94 -20.04
C PHE A 37 -35.25 -37.95 -18.58
N LEU A 38 -35.63 -36.92 -17.82
CA LEU A 38 -36.16 -37.05 -16.45
C LEU A 38 -36.91 -35.76 -16.11
N ASN A 39 -38.23 -35.92 -16.00
CA ASN A 39 -39.20 -34.98 -15.47
C ASN A 39 -39.01 -34.83 -13.95
N SER A 40 -39.13 -33.61 -13.41
CA SER A 40 -39.64 -33.36 -12.05
C SER A 40 -40.02 -31.89 -11.89
N THR A 41 -41.33 -31.69 -11.89
CA THR A 41 -42.07 -30.60 -11.26
C THR A 41 -41.61 -30.38 -9.82
N GLY A 42 -41.36 -29.12 -9.44
CA GLY A 42 -41.17 -28.74 -8.04
C GLY A 42 -40.45 -27.40 -7.90
N GLY A 43 -41.18 -26.36 -7.52
CA GLY A 43 -40.65 -25.01 -7.34
C GLY A 43 -39.53 -24.93 -6.31
N SER A 44 -38.45 -24.26 -6.69
CA SER A 44 -37.49 -23.57 -5.82
C SER A 44 -36.61 -22.76 -6.76
N ASP A 45 -36.68 -21.44 -6.67
CA ASP A 45 -35.84 -20.51 -7.42
C ASP A 45 -34.37 -20.69 -7.02
N SER A 46 -33.72 -21.66 -7.65
CA SER A 46 -32.28 -21.79 -7.66
C SER A 46 -31.78 -21.19 -8.97
N HIS A 47 -31.32 -19.94 -8.89
CA HIS A 47 -30.55 -19.27 -9.92
C HIS A 47 -29.19 -19.97 -10.11
N ARG A 48 -29.24 -21.18 -10.67
CA ARG A 48 -28.06 -21.89 -11.12
C ARG A 48 -28.01 -21.75 -12.62
N SER A 49 -27.20 -20.79 -13.08
CA SER A 49 -26.91 -20.57 -14.49
C SER A 49 -26.55 -21.90 -15.15
N THR A 50 -27.38 -22.36 -16.09
CA THR A 50 -27.10 -23.58 -16.84
C THR A 50 -26.14 -23.25 -17.99
N LEU A 51 -25.23 -24.19 -18.29
CA LEU A 51 -24.21 -24.05 -19.33
C LEU A 51 -24.79 -23.74 -20.73
N GLN A 52 -26.08 -23.98 -20.96
CA GLN A 52 -26.75 -23.63 -22.21
C GLN A 52 -26.97 -22.12 -22.36
N SER A 53 -27.21 -21.37 -21.28
CA SER A 53 -27.49 -19.92 -21.36
C SER A 53 -26.26 -19.07 -21.71
N VAL A 54 -25.04 -19.56 -21.42
CA VAL A 54 -23.80 -18.87 -21.84
C VAL A 54 -23.47 -19.09 -23.32
N ILE A 55 -23.92 -20.18 -23.93
CA ILE A 55 -23.62 -20.52 -25.34
C ILE A 55 -24.54 -19.74 -26.29
N SER A 56 -25.76 -19.40 -25.86
CA SER A 56 -26.72 -18.61 -26.65
C SER A 56 -26.51 -17.09 -26.58
N GLY A 57 -25.59 -16.59 -25.74
CA GLY A 57 -25.22 -15.18 -25.69
C GLY A 57 -26.32 -14.24 -25.17
N VAL A 58 -27.16 -14.70 -24.25
CA VAL A 58 -28.19 -13.87 -23.59
C VAL A 58 -27.92 -13.86 -22.09
N GLY A 59 -27.28 -12.79 -21.62
CA GLY A 59 -27.17 -12.50 -20.19
C GLY A 59 -28.34 -11.60 -19.77
N GLU A 60 -29.19 -12.11 -18.88
CA GLU A 60 -30.28 -11.35 -18.27
C GLU A 60 -29.67 -10.43 -17.19
N MET A 61 -29.75 -9.12 -17.40
CA MET A 61 -29.43 -8.09 -16.43
C MET A 61 -30.72 -7.34 -16.14
N ASP A 62 -31.30 -7.58 -14.98
CA ASP A 62 -32.45 -6.84 -14.48
C ASP A 62 -32.01 -5.41 -14.15
N ILE A 63 -32.44 -4.45 -14.96
CA ILE A 63 -32.31 -3.01 -14.67
C ILE A 63 -33.66 -2.57 -14.13
N GLU A 64 -33.90 -2.84 -12.84
CA GLU A 64 -34.91 -2.10 -12.10
C GLU A 64 -34.32 -0.75 -11.70
N LYS A 65 -34.85 0.28 -12.34
CA LYS A 65 -34.63 1.69 -12.03
C LYS A 65 -35.92 2.18 -11.37
N GLU A 66 -35.85 2.67 -10.13
CA GLU A 66 -36.37 4.00 -9.73
C GLU A 66 -36.28 4.26 -8.22
N ASP A 67 -35.91 5.51 -7.92
CA ASP A 67 -36.02 6.27 -6.67
C ASP A 67 -35.43 5.75 -5.35
N ALA A 68 -34.13 6.02 -5.16
CA ALA A 68 -33.55 6.19 -3.83
C ALA A 68 -32.58 7.39 -3.82
N PRO A 69 -32.59 8.25 -2.79
CA PRO A 69 -31.77 9.45 -2.76
C PRO A 69 -30.29 9.08 -2.76
N LYS A 70 -29.50 9.83 -3.53
CA LYS A 70 -28.04 9.76 -3.65
C LYS A 70 -27.36 9.49 -2.29
N LYS A 71 -27.00 8.23 -2.02
CA LYS A 71 -25.98 7.86 -1.03
C LYS A 71 -24.59 8.04 -1.65
N VAL A 72 -24.23 9.28 -2.00
CA VAL A 72 -22.90 9.59 -2.59
C VAL A 72 -21.87 9.95 -1.50
N ASP A 73 -22.31 10.23 -0.27
CA ASP A 73 -21.40 10.78 0.76
C ASP A 73 -20.64 9.76 1.62
N THR A 74 -20.99 8.47 1.61
CA THR A 74 -20.29 7.48 2.45
C THR A 74 -19.06 6.89 1.76
N GLN A 75 -19.07 6.68 0.43
CA GLN A 75 -17.92 6.09 -0.28
C GLN A 75 -16.77 7.08 -0.53
N ALA A 76 -17.04 8.38 -0.58
CA ALA A 76 -16.04 9.41 -0.87
C ALA A 76 -15.01 9.63 0.25
N LYS A 77 -15.21 9.02 1.43
CA LYS A 77 -14.30 9.15 2.59
C LYS A 77 -13.18 8.12 2.59
N ASP A 78 -13.36 7.01 1.88
CA ASP A 78 -12.43 5.87 1.86
C ASP A 78 -11.45 5.93 0.68
N LEU A 79 -11.49 7.00 -0.11
CA LEU A 79 -10.64 7.23 -1.27
C LEU A 79 -9.79 8.49 -1.05
N PRO A 80 -8.55 8.53 -1.59
CA PRO A 80 -7.74 9.74 -1.61
C PRO A 80 -8.45 10.86 -2.38
N TYR A 81 -8.06 12.12 -2.13
CA TYR A 81 -8.62 13.26 -2.84
C TYR A 81 -8.35 13.12 -4.36
N PRO A 82 -9.35 13.39 -5.22
CA PRO A 82 -9.12 13.44 -6.67
C PRO A 82 -8.08 14.53 -6.97
N ASP A 83 -7.13 14.23 -7.84
CA ASP A 83 -6.01 15.12 -8.21
C ASP A 83 -5.20 15.65 -7.02
N CYS A 84 -4.93 14.79 -6.02
CA CYS A 84 -4.07 15.17 -4.91
C CYS A 84 -2.68 15.64 -5.42
N PRO A 85 -2.22 16.85 -5.07
CA PRO A 85 -0.97 17.41 -5.57
C PRO A 85 0.27 16.81 -4.90
N PHE A 86 0.09 15.97 -3.88
CA PHE A 86 1.18 15.27 -3.23
C PHE A 86 0.80 13.82 -2.90
N LEU A 87 1.80 12.96 -2.90
CA LEU A 87 1.72 11.59 -2.41
C LEU A 87 2.58 11.47 -1.15
N LEU A 88 1.99 11.06 -0.04
CA LEU A 88 2.69 10.92 1.23
C LEU A 88 3.03 9.44 1.48
N LEU A 89 4.31 9.14 1.71
CA LEU A 89 4.83 7.78 1.86
C LEU A 89 5.46 7.60 3.25
N ASP A 90 4.92 6.65 4.01
CA ASP A 90 5.48 6.21 5.28
C ASP A 90 6.44 5.04 5.04
N VAL A 91 7.73 5.26 5.27
CA VAL A 91 8.76 4.26 4.96
C VAL A 91 9.09 3.31 6.11
N ARG A 92 8.37 3.43 7.22
CA ARG A 92 8.52 2.54 8.39
C ARG A 92 7.94 1.16 8.12
N ASP A 93 8.21 0.24 9.03
CA ASP A 93 7.60 -1.08 8.99
C ASP A 93 6.08 -1.00 9.14
N ARG A 94 5.41 -2.02 8.61
CA ARG A 94 3.94 -2.05 8.55
C ARG A 94 3.30 -1.96 9.94
N ASP A 95 3.93 -2.56 10.95
CA ASP A 95 3.44 -2.55 12.34
C ASP A 95 3.49 -1.15 12.96
N GLU A 96 4.50 -0.34 12.63
CA GLU A 96 4.61 1.04 13.11
C GLU A 96 3.58 1.95 12.42
N TYR A 97 3.39 1.77 11.11
CA TYR A 97 2.33 2.43 10.34
C TYR A 97 0.95 2.12 10.90
N ASP A 98 0.69 0.84 11.19
CA ASP A 98 -0.60 0.39 11.73
C ASP A 98 -0.86 0.93 13.14
N GLN A 99 0.17 1.24 13.93
CA GLN A 99 0.02 1.90 15.23
C GLN A 99 -0.37 3.37 15.09
N CYS A 100 0.34 4.11 14.24
CA CYS A 100 0.06 5.51 13.95
C CYS A 100 0.65 5.91 12.60
N HIS A 101 -0.01 6.80 11.88
CA HIS A 101 0.52 7.40 10.64
C HIS A 101 -0.17 8.73 10.35
N ILE A 102 0.35 9.50 9.41
CA ILE A 102 -0.29 10.75 8.97
C ILE A 102 -1.53 10.38 8.16
N VAL A 103 -2.63 11.11 8.37
CA VAL A 103 -3.88 10.91 7.60
C VAL A 103 -3.59 11.04 6.11
N GLY A 104 -4.04 10.05 5.32
CA GLY A 104 -3.81 9.99 3.87
C GLY A 104 -2.42 9.50 3.44
N ALA A 105 -1.54 9.10 4.37
CA ALA A 105 -0.27 8.47 4.02
C ALA A 105 -0.47 7.07 3.42
N HIS A 106 0.42 6.66 2.52
CA HIS A 106 0.54 5.29 2.07
C HIS A 106 1.70 4.60 2.78
N SER A 107 1.47 3.39 3.29
CA SER A 107 2.54 2.55 3.80
C SER A 107 3.41 2.04 2.67
N TYR A 108 4.70 2.35 2.74
CA TYR A 108 5.69 1.97 1.75
C TYR A 108 7.01 1.61 2.47
N PRO A 109 7.06 0.47 3.20
CA PRO A 109 8.20 0.12 4.04
C PRO A 109 9.50 0.11 3.24
N ILE A 110 10.59 0.62 3.83
CA ILE A 110 11.90 0.74 3.15
C ILE A 110 12.39 -0.58 2.55
N ALA A 111 12.06 -1.71 3.17
CA ALA A 111 12.37 -3.06 2.66
C ALA A 111 11.81 -3.32 1.24
N THR A 112 10.76 -2.58 0.84
CA THR A 112 10.17 -2.62 -0.50
C THR A 112 11.14 -2.10 -1.56
N LEU A 113 11.96 -1.11 -1.24
CA LEU A 113 12.92 -0.52 -2.18
C LEU A 113 14.04 -1.50 -2.55
N SER A 114 14.36 -2.44 -1.66
CA SER A 114 15.38 -3.48 -1.88
C SER A 114 14.95 -4.57 -2.86
N ARG A 115 13.67 -4.63 -3.25
CA ARG A 115 13.18 -5.64 -4.20
C ARG A 115 13.78 -5.43 -5.59
N THR A 116 14.26 -6.52 -6.19
CA THR A 116 14.75 -6.54 -7.57
C THR A 116 13.63 -6.35 -8.59
N MET A 117 12.41 -6.82 -8.29
CA MET A 117 11.27 -6.78 -9.19
C MET A 117 10.14 -5.93 -8.60
N ASN A 118 9.66 -4.97 -9.40
CA ASN A 118 8.58 -4.04 -9.09
C ASN A 118 8.67 -3.39 -7.69
N PRO A 119 9.75 -2.63 -7.39
CA PRO A 119 9.84 -1.92 -6.13
C PRO A 119 8.72 -0.88 -5.97
N TYR A 120 8.19 -0.31 -7.04
CA TYR A 120 7.22 0.79 -6.98
C TYR A 120 5.79 0.35 -7.25
N THR A 121 4.84 0.92 -6.50
CA THR A 121 3.41 0.79 -6.79
C THR A 121 3.03 1.69 -7.96
N ASN A 122 1.90 1.40 -8.62
CA ASN A 122 1.37 2.25 -9.70
C ASN A 122 1.16 3.69 -9.25
N SER A 123 0.70 3.92 -8.01
CA SER A 123 0.54 5.26 -7.44
C SER A 123 1.86 6.02 -7.37
N VAL A 124 2.96 5.39 -6.94
CA VAL A 124 4.28 6.03 -6.88
C VAL A 124 4.79 6.36 -8.29
N LEU A 125 4.54 5.48 -9.25
CA LEU A 125 4.92 5.71 -10.65
C LEU A 125 4.11 6.82 -11.32
N GLU A 126 2.81 6.94 -11.00
CA GLU A 126 1.95 8.01 -11.50
C GLU A 126 2.42 9.40 -11.03
N TYR A 127 2.96 9.48 -9.81
CA TYR A 127 3.48 10.73 -9.26
C TYR A 127 4.92 11.00 -9.69
N LYS A 128 5.67 10.02 -10.20
CA LYS A 128 7.08 10.18 -10.58
C LYS A 128 7.25 11.29 -11.61
N ASN A 129 7.92 12.37 -11.20
CA ASN A 129 8.23 13.55 -12.03
C ASN A 129 7.00 14.14 -12.75
N ALA A 130 5.79 13.90 -12.23
CA ALA A 130 4.56 14.41 -12.79
C ALA A 130 4.43 15.91 -12.46
N HIS A 131 4.04 16.71 -13.45
CA HIS A 131 3.93 18.16 -13.28
C HIS A 131 2.83 18.53 -12.28
N GLY A 132 3.15 19.42 -11.34
CA GLY A 132 2.22 19.82 -10.27
C GLY A 132 1.96 18.75 -9.20
N LYS A 133 2.68 17.63 -9.25
CA LYS A 133 2.64 16.56 -8.25
C LYS A 133 3.99 16.41 -7.56
N ILE A 134 4.00 16.15 -6.27
CA ILE A 134 5.22 15.86 -5.49
C ILE A 134 5.07 14.57 -4.69
N ILE A 135 6.19 13.93 -4.33
CA ILE A 135 6.20 12.78 -3.43
C ILE A 135 6.91 13.19 -2.15
N ILE A 136 6.29 12.95 -1.01
CA ILE A 136 6.83 13.25 0.32
C ILE A 136 7.09 11.93 1.04
N VAL A 137 8.34 11.67 1.43
CA VAL A 137 8.72 10.51 2.25
C VAL A 137 8.92 10.92 3.70
N TYR A 138 8.49 10.10 4.64
CA TYR A 138 8.70 10.34 6.06
C TYR A 138 8.81 9.03 6.85
N ASP A 139 9.37 9.15 8.05
CA ASP A 139 9.48 8.11 9.07
C ASP A 139 9.36 8.75 10.47
N ASN A 140 9.95 8.16 11.51
CA ASN A 140 9.92 8.72 12.86
C ASN A 140 10.91 9.89 13.07
N ASP A 141 12.14 9.78 12.55
CA ASP A 141 13.28 10.66 12.88
C ASP A 141 14.32 10.82 11.76
N GLU A 142 13.85 10.77 10.52
CA GLU A 142 14.56 10.98 9.24
C GLU A 142 15.54 9.88 8.81
N ARG A 143 15.84 8.90 9.67
CA ARG A 143 16.87 7.89 9.41
C ARG A 143 16.53 6.98 8.23
N LEU A 144 15.32 6.41 8.24
CA LEU A 144 14.82 5.56 7.15
C LEU A 144 14.40 6.42 5.96
N ALA A 145 13.78 7.58 6.21
CA ALA A 145 13.33 8.47 5.16
C ALA A 145 14.49 8.96 4.28
N SER A 146 15.65 9.28 4.88
CA SER A 146 16.86 9.69 4.15
C SER A 146 17.43 8.58 3.26
N GLN A 147 17.47 7.34 3.77
CA GLN A 147 17.91 6.17 2.99
C GLN A 147 16.95 5.87 1.83
N ALA A 148 15.65 5.92 2.10
CA ALA A 148 14.61 5.73 1.09
C ALA A 148 14.68 6.83 0.02
N ALA A 149 14.85 8.08 0.43
CA ALA A 149 14.99 9.23 -0.46
C ALA A 149 16.20 9.07 -1.38
N THR A 150 17.37 8.74 -0.83
CA THR A 150 18.59 8.49 -1.61
C THR A 150 18.35 7.44 -2.69
N THR A 151 17.79 6.29 -2.29
CA THR A 151 17.50 5.18 -3.21
C THR A 151 16.51 5.57 -4.32
N MET A 152 15.47 6.35 -3.98
CA MET A 152 14.50 6.83 -4.96
C MET A 152 15.11 7.87 -5.90
N CYS A 153 15.89 8.82 -5.39
CA CYS A 153 16.59 9.83 -6.19
C CYS A 153 17.56 9.17 -7.20
N GLU A 154 18.34 8.18 -6.76
CA GLU A 154 19.23 7.40 -7.64
C GLU A 154 18.48 6.67 -8.75
N ARG A 155 17.18 6.38 -8.55
CA ARG A 155 16.29 5.75 -9.54
C ARG A 155 15.48 6.77 -10.35
N GLY A 156 15.85 8.04 -10.28
CA GLY A 156 15.35 9.12 -11.12
C GLY A 156 14.04 9.76 -10.64
N PHE A 157 13.77 9.74 -9.33
CA PHE A 157 12.70 10.55 -8.75
C PHE A 157 13.26 11.94 -8.39
N GLU A 158 12.83 12.97 -9.12
CA GLU A 158 13.31 14.36 -8.99
C GLU A 158 12.33 15.22 -8.19
N ASN A 159 11.03 14.89 -8.22
CA ASN A 159 9.99 15.59 -7.45
C ASN A 159 9.77 14.99 -6.04
N LEU A 160 10.86 14.50 -5.43
CA LEU A 160 10.86 13.83 -4.13
C LEU A 160 11.31 14.78 -3.02
N PHE A 161 10.57 14.80 -1.92
CA PHE A 161 10.82 15.62 -0.74
C PHE A 161 10.76 14.75 0.51
N MET A 162 11.48 15.14 1.55
CA MET A 162 11.47 14.47 2.85
C MET A 162 10.80 15.37 3.90
N LEU A 163 9.95 14.79 4.76
CA LEU A 163 9.36 15.53 5.87
C LEU A 163 10.40 15.75 6.97
N SER A 164 10.84 17.01 7.13
CA SER A 164 11.84 17.35 8.13
C SER A 164 11.34 17.10 9.56
N GLY A 165 12.17 16.43 10.36
CA GLY A 165 11.91 16.02 11.73
C GLY A 165 11.03 14.79 11.89
N GLY A 166 10.55 14.21 10.77
CA GLY A 166 9.68 13.03 10.76
C GLY A 166 8.42 13.19 11.62
N LEU A 167 7.87 12.05 12.03
CA LEU A 167 6.66 11.99 12.84
C LEU A 167 6.87 12.58 14.24
N LYS A 168 8.10 12.52 14.78
CA LYS A 168 8.42 13.07 16.11
C LYS A 168 8.23 14.58 16.16
N VAL A 169 8.81 15.33 15.22
CA VAL A 169 8.65 16.79 15.18
C VAL A 169 7.23 17.16 14.77
N LEU A 170 6.61 16.39 13.87
CA LEU A 170 5.23 16.63 13.48
C LEU A 170 4.27 16.53 14.67
N ALA A 171 4.43 15.50 15.49
CA ALA A 171 3.66 15.30 16.72
C ALA A 171 3.87 16.39 17.77
N GLN A 172 5.05 17.03 17.79
CA GLN A 172 5.34 18.15 18.68
C GLN A 172 4.61 19.42 18.24
N LYS A 173 4.63 19.71 16.94
CA LYS A 173 4.01 20.92 16.38
C LYS A 173 2.49 20.81 16.28
N ILE A 174 1.99 19.65 15.86
CA ILE A 174 0.57 19.40 15.63
C ILE A 174 0.21 18.06 16.30
N PRO A 175 -0.01 18.07 17.62
CA PRO A 175 -0.25 16.84 18.38
C PRO A 175 -1.59 16.17 18.08
N GLU A 176 -2.55 16.90 17.49
CA GLU A 176 -3.87 16.35 17.16
C GLU A 176 -4.36 16.76 15.77
N GLY A 177 -5.20 15.92 15.17
CA GLY A 177 -5.89 16.18 13.89
C GLY A 177 -5.10 15.73 12.66
N LEU A 178 -3.76 15.78 12.70
CA LEU A 178 -2.93 15.41 11.55
C LEU A 178 -2.57 13.91 11.48
N ILE A 179 -2.50 13.26 12.64
CA ILE A 179 -2.04 11.87 12.80
C ILE A 179 -3.22 11.01 13.25
N THR A 180 -3.36 9.83 12.65
CA THR A 180 -4.31 8.79 13.05
C THR A 180 -3.62 7.76 13.95
N GLY A 181 -4.38 7.18 14.88
CA GLY A 181 -3.88 6.22 15.87
C GLY A 181 -3.21 6.86 17.08
N SER A 182 -2.65 6.02 17.95
CA SER A 182 -1.99 6.45 19.16
C SER A 182 -0.49 6.56 18.94
N LEU A 183 0.05 7.78 19.01
CA LEU A 183 1.49 8.00 18.94
C LEU A 183 2.21 7.23 20.06
N PRO A 184 3.27 6.47 19.74
CA PRO A 184 4.03 5.75 20.75
C PRO A 184 4.65 6.73 21.75
N VAL A 185 4.90 6.26 22.97
CA VAL A 185 5.45 7.07 24.09
C VAL A 185 6.78 7.74 23.70
N SER A 186 7.54 7.17 22.77
CA SER A 186 8.77 7.75 22.22
C SER A 186 8.58 9.04 21.42
N CYS A 187 7.37 9.30 20.93
CA CYS A 187 6.98 10.53 20.24
C CYS A 187 6.27 11.52 21.18
N GLN A 188 5.91 11.09 22.39
CA GLN A 188 5.29 11.93 23.40
C GLN A 188 6.39 12.64 24.19
N VAL A 189 6.44 13.96 24.09
CA VAL A 189 7.34 14.74 24.94
C VAL A 189 6.90 14.58 26.39
N THR A 190 7.82 14.15 27.26
CA THR A 190 7.64 14.30 28.70
C THR A 190 7.55 15.79 28.96
N ALA A 191 6.37 16.30 29.30
CA ALA A 191 6.22 17.70 29.69
C ALA A 191 7.29 18.04 30.75
N PRO A 192 8.01 19.17 30.62
CA PRO A 192 8.96 19.56 31.65
C PRO A 192 8.19 19.66 32.98
N THR A 193 8.75 19.04 34.00
CA THR A 193 8.23 19.00 35.37
C THR A 193 8.18 20.41 35.96
N GLY A 194 7.10 21.13 35.64
CA GLY A 194 6.70 22.39 36.26
C GLY A 194 5.31 22.21 36.88
N SER A 195 5.26 22.30 38.20
CA SER A 195 4.08 22.10 39.07
C SER A 195 2.75 22.63 38.52
N ALA A 196 1.80 21.74 38.22
CA ALA A 196 0.39 21.86 38.58
C ALA A 196 -0.33 20.56 38.22
N ARG A 197 -1.13 20.06 39.16
CA ARG A 197 -1.88 18.82 39.12
C ARG A 197 -2.78 18.71 37.87
N ARG A 198 -2.27 18.15 36.77
CA ARG A 198 -3.13 17.67 35.68
C ARG A 198 -3.80 16.37 36.13
N LYS A 199 -5.14 16.37 36.11
CA LYS A 199 -5.96 15.18 36.32
C LYS A 199 -5.44 14.06 35.40
N PRO A 200 -5.38 12.80 35.85
CA PRO A 200 -5.02 11.70 34.98
C PRO A 200 -6.09 11.61 33.89
N SER A 201 -5.75 12.00 32.66
CA SER A 201 -6.56 11.64 31.50
C SER A 201 -6.65 10.11 31.48
N LEU A 202 -7.88 9.62 31.42
CA LEU A 202 -8.21 8.20 31.32
C LEU A 202 -7.23 7.54 30.34
N LYS A 203 -6.55 6.47 30.77
CA LYS A 203 -5.75 5.61 29.90
C LYS A 203 -6.69 4.99 28.87
N VAL A 204 -6.94 5.69 27.77
CA VAL A 204 -7.56 5.12 26.58
C VAL A 204 -6.53 4.10 26.09
N SER A 205 -6.94 2.84 26.01
CA SER A 205 -6.14 1.78 25.40
C SER A 205 -5.59 2.26 24.06
N PRO A 206 -4.31 2.01 23.72
CA PRO A 206 -3.75 2.48 22.46
C PRO A 206 -4.63 1.96 21.32
N THR A 207 -5.37 2.87 20.70
CA THR A 207 -6.20 2.57 19.54
C THR A 207 -5.28 2.49 18.33
N ARG A 208 -5.38 1.37 17.60
CA ARG A 208 -4.74 1.19 16.30
C ARG A 208 -5.14 2.34 15.38
N ALA A 209 -4.24 2.74 14.49
CA ALA A 209 -4.55 3.73 13.49
C ALA A 209 -5.72 3.28 12.61
N GLU A 210 -6.67 4.20 12.40
CA GLU A 210 -7.74 4.03 11.43
C GLU A 210 -7.20 4.37 10.03
N ASN A 211 -7.64 3.64 9.00
CA ASN A 211 -7.29 3.91 7.59
C ASN A 211 -8.07 5.12 7.09
N LYS A 212 -7.68 6.30 7.56
CA LYS A 212 -8.36 7.55 7.27
C LYS A 212 -7.65 8.26 6.11
N TRP A 213 -8.38 8.42 5.00
CA TRP A 213 -7.86 9.07 3.79
C TRP A 213 -8.11 10.58 3.75
N ARG A 214 -9.07 11.08 4.53
CA ARG A 214 -9.51 12.48 4.49
C ARG A 214 -9.66 13.05 5.90
N PHE A 215 -9.31 14.32 6.05
CA PHE A 215 -9.49 15.05 7.31
C PHE A 215 -10.97 15.33 7.57
N SER A 216 -11.40 15.17 8.83
CA SER A 216 -12.70 15.65 9.31
C SER A 216 -12.66 17.16 9.54
N ALA A 217 -13.82 17.80 9.68
CA ALA A 217 -13.90 19.21 10.05
C ALA A 217 -13.17 19.48 11.38
N ASP A 218 -13.32 18.58 12.35
CA ASP A 218 -12.66 18.68 13.65
C ASP A 218 -11.14 18.57 13.53
N ASP A 219 -10.62 17.69 12.66
CA ASP A 219 -9.18 17.57 12.41
C ASP A 219 -8.62 18.88 11.85
N LEU A 220 -9.30 19.46 10.85
CA LEU A 220 -8.87 20.70 10.21
C LEU A 220 -8.89 21.88 11.19
N GLN A 221 -9.88 21.93 12.10
CA GLN A 221 -9.92 22.93 13.16
C GLN A 221 -8.74 22.81 14.11
N LYS A 222 -8.39 21.58 14.53
CA LYS A 222 -7.22 21.32 15.39
C LYS A 222 -5.92 21.70 14.71
N ILE A 223 -5.74 21.27 13.45
CA ILE A 223 -4.55 21.60 12.65
C ILE A 223 -4.39 23.12 12.54
N LYS A 224 -5.48 23.83 12.20
CA LYS A 224 -5.48 25.29 12.10
C LYS A 224 -5.09 25.95 13.43
N TYR A 225 -5.66 25.51 14.54
CA TYR A 225 -5.36 26.03 15.87
C TYR A 225 -3.86 25.93 16.21
N TYR A 226 -3.24 24.76 16.01
CA TYR A 226 -1.82 24.58 16.33
C TYR A 226 -0.90 25.36 15.38
N LEU A 227 -1.27 25.49 14.11
CA LEU A 227 -0.53 26.34 13.16
C LEU A 227 -0.58 27.82 13.53
N GLU A 228 -1.69 28.31 14.09
CA GLU A 228 -1.84 29.69 14.55
C GLU A 228 -1.06 29.96 15.84
N GLU A 229 -1.00 29.00 16.79
CA GLU A 229 -0.19 29.15 18.01
C GLU A 229 1.32 29.22 17.74
N GLU A 230 1.85 28.45 16.78
CA GLU A 230 3.27 28.52 16.36
C GLU A 230 3.64 29.89 15.74
N HIS A 231 2.66 30.64 15.23
CA HIS A 231 2.85 31.97 14.64
C HIS A 231 2.78 33.11 15.66
N VAL A 232 2.51 32.83 16.95
CA VAL A 232 2.58 33.85 18.01
C VAL A 232 4.04 33.95 18.44
N PRO A 233 4.74 35.08 18.21
CA PRO A 233 6.09 35.26 18.72
C PRO A 233 6.07 35.08 20.23
N SER A 234 6.85 34.13 20.74
CA SER A 234 7.16 34.03 22.16
C SER A 234 8.11 35.18 22.55
N ASP A 235 7.69 36.43 22.35
CA ASP A 235 8.31 37.60 22.94
C ASP A 235 7.94 37.65 24.42
N THR A 236 8.60 36.79 25.19
CA THR A 236 8.77 36.98 26.64
C THR A 236 10.25 37.08 26.96
N ALA A 237 10.96 37.94 26.22
CA ALA A 237 12.24 38.48 26.67
C ALA A 237 11.96 39.69 27.59
N SER A 238 11.56 39.41 28.83
CA SER A 238 11.73 40.37 29.93
C SER A 238 13.08 40.13 30.58
N LYS A 239 14.06 40.98 30.26
CA LYS A 239 15.07 41.41 31.24
C LYS A 239 15.65 42.76 30.88
#